data_AF-A0A8X6RJP1-F1
#
_entry.id   AF-A0A8X6RJP1-F1
#
_cell.length_a   1.000
_cell.length_b   1.000
_cell.length_c   1.000
_cell.angle_alpha   90.00
_cell.angle_beta   90.00
_cell.angle_gamma   90.00
#
_symmetry.space_group_name_H-M   'P 1'
#
loop_
_entity.id
_entity.type
_entity.pdbx_description
1 polymer ?
#
loop_
_entity_poly.entity_id
_entity_poly.type
_entity_poly.pdbx_seq_one_letter_code
_entity_poly.pdbx_strand_id
1 'polypeptide(L)'
;MPHHTDAAPGIMIELLPWPAHSPDFLPIDNTWSMVAQRLTQITPSVSTSAQLWQRVEASWSAVLQEHIQSLIESIPRCVSALISNNAGYSGY
;
A
#
# COMPACT_ATOMS: atom_id res chain seq x y z
N MET A 1 -42.89 8.46 -23.30
CA MET A 1 -41.48 8.05 -23.44
C MET A 1 -40.64 9.31 -23.43
N PRO A 2 -39.80 9.46 -22.40
CA PRO A 2 -38.38 9.44 -22.69
C PRO A 2 -37.66 8.37 -21.85
N HIS A 3 -36.60 7.87 -22.44
CA HIS A 3 -35.80 6.75 -22.00
C HIS A 3 -34.96 7.18 -20.80
N HIS A 4 -35.32 6.72 -19.60
CA HIS A 4 -34.36 6.61 -18.51
C HIS A 4 -33.44 5.46 -18.86
N THR A 5 -32.31 5.79 -19.48
CA THR A 5 -31.18 4.87 -19.66
C THR A 5 -30.77 4.37 -18.28
N ASP A 6 -30.96 3.07 -18.07
CA ASP A 6 -30.43 2.31 -16.94
C ASP A 6 -28.90 2.43 -16.96
N ALA A 7 -28.38 3.34 -16.13
CA ALA A 7 -26.95 3.41 -15.87
C ALA A 7 -26.63 2.24 -14.94
N ALA A 8 -26.00 1.20 -15.50
CA ALA A 8 -25.39 0.12 -14.74
C ALA A 8 -24.68 0.69 -13.51
N PRO A 9 -24.78 0.04 -12.33
CA PRO A 9 -24.26 0.61 -11.09
C PRO A 9 -22.75 0.80 -11.24
N GLY A 10 -22.35 2.03 -11.58
CA GLY A 10 -20.97 2.45 -11.60
C GLY A 10 -20.44 2.27 -10.19
N ILE A 11 -19.29 1.62 -10.05
CA ILE A 11 -18.62 1.44 -8.77
C ILE A 11 -18.45 2.84 -8.15
N MET A 12 -19.23 3.15 -7.13
CA MET A 12 -19.03 4.36 -6.33
C MET A 12 -17.77 4.14 -5.48
N ILE A 13 -16.68 4.78 -5.87
CA ILE A 13 -15.43 4.78 -5.11
C ILE A 13 -15.39 6.07 -4.29
N GLU A 14 -15.46 5.94 -2.97
CA GLU A 14 -15.21 7.06 -2.06
C GLU A 14 -13.71 7.33 -1.99
N LEU A 15 -13.30 8.56 -2.31
CA LEU A 15 -11.91 8.98 -2.23
C LEU A 15 -11.58 9.43 -0.81
N LEU A 16 -10.54 8.85 -0.22
CA LEU A 16 -9.99 9.30 1.05
C LEU A 16 -9.28 10.65 0.87
N PRO A 17 -9.54 11.66 1.73
CA PRO A 17 -8.80 12.92 1.72
C PRO A 17 -7.38 12.69 2.25
N TRP A 18 -6.44 12.40 1.34
CA TRP A 18 -5.05 12.10 1.67
C TRP A 18 -4.17 13.36 1.59
N PRO A 19 -3.34 13.66 2.60
CA PRO A 19 -2.43 14.80 2.56
C PRO A 19 -1.26 14.55 1.58
N ALA A 20 -0.79 15.61 0.94
CA ALA A 20 0.38 15.55 0.05
C ALA A 20 1.64 15.14 0.83
N HIS A 21 2.55 14.40 0.19
CA HIS A 21 3.86 13.98 0.74
C HIS A 21 3.82 13.07 1.98
N SER A 22 2.84 12.17 2.08
CA SER A 22 2.78 11.14 3.15
C SER A 22 2.94 9.71 2.61
N PRO A 23 4.08 9.35 1.98
CA PRO A 23 4.33 8.00 1.47
C PRO A 23 4.48 6.97 2.59
N ASP A 24 4.93 7.39 3.78
CA ASP A 24 5.17 6.51 4.93
C ASP A 24 3.91 5.81 5.46
N PHE A 25 2.75 6.27 5.02
CA PHE A 25 1.44 5.82 5.49
C PHE A 25 0.62 5.09 4.43
N LEU A 26 1.16 4.90 3.23
CA LEU A 26 0.49 4.13 2.20
C LEU A 26 0.73 2.64 2.44
N PRO A 27 -0.31 1.81 2.66
CA PRO A 27 -0.17 0.38 2.87
C PRO A 27 0.62 -0.31 1.75
N ILE A 28 0.54 0.21 0.53
CA ILE A 28 1.24 -0.34 -0.63
C ILE A 28 2.75 -0.12 -0.55
N ASP A 29 3.22 1.06 -0.11
CA ASP A 29 4.65 1.35 0.01
C ASP A 29 5.29 0.54 1.15
N ASN A 30 4.55 0.36 2.25
CA ASN A 30 4.99 -0.52 3.34
C ASN A 30 5.05 -1.98 2.88
N THR A 31 4.03 -2.46 2.16
CA THR A 31 4.00 -3.82 1.63
C THR A 31 5.18 -4.06 0.66
N TRP A 32 5.48 -3.10 -0.22
CA TRP A 32 6.64 -3.19 -1.11
C TRP A 32 7.97 -3.20 -0.36
N SER A 33 8.09 -2.44 0.73
CA SER A 33 9.28 -2.47 1.59
C SER A 33 9.51 -3.86 2.21
N MET A 34 8.44 -4.54 2.65
CA MET A 34 8.53 -5.91 3.17
C MET A 34 8.99 -6.90 2.08
N VAL A 35 8.48 -6.76 0.85
CA VAL A 35 8.88 -7.58 -0.29
C VAL A 35 10.34 -7.34 -0.63
N ALA A 36 10.79 -6.08 -0.68
CA ALA A 36 12.18 -5.72 -0.90
C ALA A 36 13.11 -6.30 0.18
N GLN A 37 12.72 -6.23 1.46
CA GLN A 37 13.49 -6.80 2.57
C GLN A 37 13.63 -8.32 2.46
N ARG A 38 12.56 -9.03 2.06
CA ARG A 38 12.64 -10.48 1.83
C ARG A 38 13.53 -10.81 0.64
N LEU A 39 13.43 -10.04 -0.44
CA LEU A 39 14.27 -10.20 -1.62
C LEU A 39 15.76 -10.01 -1.29
N THR A 40 16.12 -9.02 -0.45
CA THR A 40 17.52 -8.81 -0.05
C THR A 40 18.05 -9.93 0.84
N GLN A 41 17.21 -10.52 1.70
CA GLN A 41 17.60 -11.66 2.55
C GLN A 41 17.80 -12.96 1.76
N ILE A 42 17.02 -13.18 0.69
CA ILE A 42 17.03 -14.43 -0.09
C ILE A 42 18.10 -14.42 -1.19
N THR A 43 18.73 -13.27 -1.46
CA THR A 43 19.55 -13.10 -2.67
C THR A 43 21.05 -12.98 -2.39
N PRO A 44 21.80 -14.09 -2.45
CA PRO A 44 23.13 -14.08 -3.02
C PRO A 44 22.96 -14.19 -4.55
N SER A 45 23.15 -13.08 -5.27
CA SER A 45 23.25 -12.98 -6.74
C SER A 45 22.22 -13.76 -7.58
N VAL A 46 21.12 -13.11 -7.98
CA VAL A 46 20.26 -13.64 -9.07
C VAL A 46 20.92 -13.34 -10.41
N SER A 47 21.11 -14.35 -11.26
CA SER A 47 21.81 -14.18 -12.56
C SER A 47 20.88 -13.86 -13.72
N THR A 48 19.55 -13.91 -13.55
CA THR A 48 18.57 -13.70 -14.63
C THR A 48 17.31 -12.96 -14.17
N SER A 49 16.70 -12.22 -15.09
CA SER A 49 15.45 -11.47 -14.85
C SER A 49 14.26 -12.38 -14.53
N ALA A 50 14.16 -13.56 -15.14
CA ALA A 50 13.10 -14.52 -14.87
C ALA A 50 13.14 -15.05 -13.42
N GLN A 51 14.34 -15.36 -12.91
CA GLN A 51 14.51 -15.80 -11.53
C GLN A 51 14.22 -14.67 -10.54
N LEU A 52 14.53 -13.41 -10.89
CA LEU A 52 14.17 -12.26 -10.08
C LEU A 52 12.64 -12.14 -9.98
N TRP A 53 11.94 -12.26 -11.11
CA TRP A 53 10.47 -12.19 -11.15
C TRP A 53 9.81 -13.29 -10.29
N GLN A 54 10.26 -14.54 -10.42
CA GLN A 54 9.75 -15.63 -9.59
C GLN A 54 9.96 -15.39 -8.09
N ARG A 55 11.09 -14.80 -7.70
CA ARG A 55 11.36 -14.46 -6.30
C ARG A 55 10.49 -13.32 -5.80
N VAL A 56 10.22 -12.32 -6.63
CA VAL A 56 9.28 -11.23 -6.32
C VAL A 56 7.89 -11.80 -6.07
N GLU A 57 7.41 -12.66 -6.97
CA GLU A 57 6.09 -13.30 -6.88
C GLU A 57 5.97 -14.20 -5.63
N ALA A 58 7.00 -14.98 -5.34
CA ALA A 58 7.05 -15.79 -4.11
C ALA A 58 7.06 -14.91 -2.85
N SER A 59 7.84 -13.82 -2.86
CA SER A 59 7.95 -12.89 -1.72
C SER A 59 6.66 -12.11 -1.47
N TRP A 60 5.95 -11.75 -2.56
CA TRP A 60 4.62 -11.14 -2.53
C TRP A 60 3.59 -12.12 -1.97
N SER A 61 3.58 -13.36 -2.46
CA SER A 61 2.64 -14.41 -2.00
C SER A 61 2.86 -14.80 -0.54
N ALA A 62 4.07 -14.60 -0.02
CA ALA A 62 4.42 -14.81 1.38
C ALA A 62 4.03 -13.65 2.30
N VAL A 63 3.53 -12.52 1.78
CA VAL A 63 2.93 -11.46 2.60
C VAL A 63 1.64 -12.00 3.21
N LEU A 64 1.63 -12.13 4.54
CA LEU A 64 0.45 -12.59 5.25
C LEU A 64 -0.66 -11.54 5.19
N GLN A 65 -1.88 -11.99 4.92
CA GLN A 65 -3.06 -11.12 4.85
C GLN A 65 -3.26 -10.30 6.14
N GLU A 66 -2.91 -10.87 7.30
CA GLU A 66 -2.97 -10.19 8.60
C GLU A 66 -2.08 -8.93 8.66
N HIS A 67 -0.93 -8.94 7.98
CA HIS A 67 -0.04 -7.78 7.91
C HIS A 67 -0.67 -6.67 7.06
N ILE A 68 -1.31 -7.04 5.95
CA ILE A 68 -2.05 -6.10 5.10
C ILE A 68 -3.22 -5.50 5.87
N GLN A 69 -3.97 -6.33 6.62
CA GLN A 69 -5.07 -5.86 7.46
C GLN A 69 -4.59 -4.88 8.55
N SER A 70 -3.52 -5.23 9.27
CA SER A 70 -2.91 -4.34 10.27
C SER A 70 -2.46 -3.00 9.69
N LEU A 71 -1.94 -3.00 8.45
CA LEU A 71 -1.58 -1.77 7.74
C LEU A 71 -2.83 -0.92 7.44
N ILE A 72 -3.90 -1.53 6.93
CA ILE A 72 -5.17 -0.84 6.66
C ILE A 72 -5.76 -0.26 7.96
N GLU A 73 -5.75 -1.04 9.05
CA GLU A 73 -6.22 -0.61 10.37
C GLU A 73 -5.35 0.49 10.99
N SER A 74 -4.10 0.64 10.54
CA SER A 74 -3.22 1.72 10.98
C SER A 74 -3.53 3.05 10.28
N ILE A 75 -4.13 3.04 9.09
CA ILE A 75 -4.42 4.25 8.30
C ILE A 75 -5.16 5.33 9.11
N PRO A 76 -6.23 5.05 9.88
CA PRO A 76 -6.92 6.10 10.64
C PRO A 76 -6.02 6.75 11.70
N ARG A 77 -5.14 5.96 12.34
CA ARG A 77 -4.15 6.47 13.30
C ARG A 77 -3.10 7.32 12.61
N CYS A 78 -2.64 6.89 11.44
CA CYS A 78 -1.68 7.60 10.60
C CYS A 78 -2.23 8.94 10.11
N VAL A 79 -3.45 8.96 9.58
CA VAL A 79 -4.13 10.19 9.15
C VAL A 79 -4.36 11.13 10.33
N SER A 80 -4.75 10.60 11.50
CA SER A 80 -4.90 11.41 12.72
C SER A 80 -3.56 12.02 13.16
N ALA A 81 -2.48 11.25 13.08
CA ALA A 81 -1.12 11.73 13.37
C ALA A 81 -0.69 12.81 12.38
N LEU A 82 -0.92 12.64 11.07
CA LEU A 82 -0.61 13.65 10.04
C LEU A 82 -1.37 14.96 10.25
N ILE A 83 -2.68 14.88 10.54
CA ILE A 83 -3.50 16.05 10.84
C ILE A 83 -2.96 16.77 12.09
N SER A 84 -2.53 16.03 13.10
CA SER A 84 -1.95 16.58 14.33
C SER A 84 -0.55 17.16 14.10
N ASN A 85 0.27 16.55 13.24
CA ASN A 85 1.64 17.00 12.94
C ASN A 85 1.69 18.27 12.09
N ASN A 86 0.55 18.66 11.48
CA ASN A 86 0.40 19.97 10.83
C ASN A 86 0.35 21.14 11.83
N ALA A 87 0.58 20.89 13.13
CA ALA A 87 0.81 21.89 14.17
C ALA A 87 2.20 21.79 14.84
N GLY A 88 3.10 20.90 14.40
CA GLY A 88 4.40 20.77 15.03
C GLY A 88 5.32 19.77 14.34
N TYR A 89 6.39 20.29 13.75
CA TYR A 89 7.57 19.52 13.42
C TYR A 89 8.06 18.73 14.65
N SER A 90 8.14 17.40 14.54
CA SER A 90 9.14 16.59 15.23
C SER A 90 9.57 15.50 14.24
N GLY A 91 10.75 15.57 13.65
CA GLY A 91 12.00 15.45 14.38
C GLY A 91 12.32 13.95 14.52
N TYR A 92 12.60 13.30 13.40
CA TYR A 92 13.30 12.02 13.34
C TYR A 92 14.80 12.29 13.33
#